data_AF-A0A1V5P5F7-F1
#
_entry.id   AF-A0A1V5P5F7-F1
#
_cell.length_a   1.000
_cell.length_b   1.000
_cell.length_c   1.000
_cell.angle_alpha   90.00
_cell.angle_beta   90.00
_cell.angle_gamma   90.00
#
_symmetry.space_group_name_H-M   'P 1'
#
loop_
_entity.id
_entity.type
_entity.pdbx_description
1 polymer ?
#
loop_
_entity_poly.entity_id
_entity_poly.type
_entity_poly.pdbx_seq_one_letter_code
_entity_poly.pdbx_strand_id
1 'polypeptide(L)' 'MDGLLEAARVLGSPLHDPFMQLGFLALEVIPKLKLTDQGLVDVEAFAFVPLWESVE' A
#
# COMPACT_ATOMS: atom_id res chain seq x y z
N MET A 1 2.39 21.52 -2.57
CA MET A 1 2.67 20.19 -2.01
C MET A 1 2.64 20.23 -0.48
N ASP A 2 3.13 21.30 0.13
CA ASP A 2 3.24 21.47 1.58
C ASP A 2 1.95 21.22 2.37
N GLY A 3 0.79 21.65 1.86
CA GLY A 3 -0.50 21.37 2.53
C GLY A 3 -0.86 19.88 2.63
N LEU A 4 -0.44 19.06 1.66
CA LEU A 4 -0.63 17.60 1.68
C LEU A 4 0.31 16.94 2.70
N LEU A 5 1.55 17.41 2.78
CA LEU A 5 2.53 16.93 3.77
C LEU A 5 2.06 17.23 5.19
N GLU A 6 1.53 18.43 5.43
CA GLU A 6 1.01 18.80 6.74
C GLU A 6 -0.24 17.99 7.12
N ALA A 7 -1.16 17.77 6.18
CA ALA A 7 -2.31 16.91 6.41
C ALA A 7 -1.89 15.47 6.78
N ALA A 8 -0.92 14.90 6.06
CA ALA A 8 -0.38 13.56 6.37
C ALA A 8 0.26 13.51 7.77
N ARG A 9 0.97 14.58 8.17
CA ARG A 9 1.55 14.70 9.52
C ARG A 9 0.48 14.77 10.60
N VAL A 10 -0.60 15.54 10.39
CA VAL A 10 -1.75 15.64 11.31
C VAL A 10 -2.46 14.30 11.47
N LEU A 11 -2.56 13.50 10.40
CA LEU A 11 -3.08 12.13 10.44
C LEU A 11 -2.15 11.14 11.15
N GLY A 12 -0.96 11.58 11.60
CA GLY A 12 -0.02 10.76 12.35
C GLY A 12 1.01 10.01 11.51
N SER A 13 1.22 10.39 10.24
CA SER A 13 2.28 9.80 9.43
C SER A 13 3.66 10.08 10.05
N PRO A 14 4.45 9.05 10.39
CA PRO A 14 5.81 9.22 10.90
C PRO A 14 6.84 9.44 9.78
N LEU A 15 6.41 9.31 8.51
CA LEU A 15 7.29 9.40 7.36
C LEU A 15 7.65 10.85 7.04
N HIS A 16 8.94 11.10 6.83
CA HIS A 16 9.46 12.41 6.41
C HIS A 16 8.91 12.84 5.04
N ASP A 17 8.83 11.90 4.09
CA ASP A 17 8.22 12.13 2.78
C ASP A 17 7.30 10.94 2.41
N PRO A 18 6.03 10.97 2.87
CA PRO A 18 5.09 9.88 2.62
C PRO A 18 4.76 9.73 1.13
N PHE A 19 4.75 10.83 0.36
CA PHE A 19 4.36 10.78 -1.06
C PHE A 19 5.47 10.24 -1.95
N MET A 20 6.73 10.53 -1.63
CA MET A 20 7.88 9.90 -2.29
C MET A 20 7.84 8.38 -2.10
N GLN A 21 7.55 7.90 -0.87
CA GLN A 21 7.43 6.46 -0.61
C GLN A 21 6.27 5.83 -1.38
N LEU A 22 5.10 6.47 -1.42
CA LEU A 22 3.95 5.99 -2.19
C LEU A 22 4.26 5.91 -3.70
N GLY A 23 5.10 6.82 -4.23
CA GLY A 23 5.54 6.80 -5.62
C GLY A 23 6.26 5.51 -6.02
N PHE A 24 6.93 4.83 -5.08
CA PHE A 24 7.60 3.56 -5.32
C PHE A 24 6.65 2.35 -5.28
N LEU A 25 5.42 2.48 -4.77
CA LEU A 25 4.47 1.37 -4.77
C LEU A 25 4.15 0.90 -6.18
N ALA A 26 4.21 1.76 -7.20
CA ALA A 26 3.95 1.39 -8.58
C ALA A 26 5.08 0.57 -9.23
N LEU A 27 6.25 0.42 -8.59
CA LEU A 27 7.36 -0.37 -9.15
C LEU A 27 7.11 -1.87 -8.90
N GLU A 28 6.79 -2.60 -9.96
CA GLU A 28 6.19 -3.94 -9.96
C GLU A 28 7.13 -5.12 -9.64
N VAL A 29 8.02 -5.01 -8.64
CA VAL A 29 8.98 -6.12 -8.42
C VAL A 29 9.23 -6.59 -6.99
N ILE A 30 8.86 -5.84 -5.94
CA ILE A 30 9.25 -6.23 -4.57
C ILE A 30 8.22 -5.83 -3.51
N PRO A 31 6.99 -6.38 -3.58
CA PRO A 31 6.55 -7.09 -2.37
C PRO A 31 5.85 -8.43 -2.67
N LYS A 32 6.09 -9.44 -1.83
CA LYS A 32 5.42 -10.76 -1.87
C LYS A 32 3.90 -10.62 -1.88
N LEU A 33 3.37 -9.71 -1.05
CA LEU A 33 1.97 -9.34 -1.01
C LEU A 33 1.81 -7.91 -1.53
N LYS A 34 0.96 -7.76 -2.54
CA LYS A 34 0.73 -6.49 -3.23
C LYS A 34 -0.75 -6.16 -3.25
N LEU A 35 -1.12 -4.99 -2.73
CA LEU A 35 -2.45 -4.44 -2.91
C LEU A 35 -2.54 -3.73 -4.28
N THR A 36 -3.53 -4.13 -5.08
CA THR A 36 -3.89 -3.53 -6.37
C THR A 36 -5.33 -3.00 -6.31
N ASP A 37 -5.77 -2.39 -7.40
CA ASP A 37 -7.17 -1.98 -7.60
C ASP A 37 -8.15 -3.17 -7.63
N GLN A 38 -7.67 -4.37 -7.95
CA GLN A 38 -8.47 -5.60 -8.00
C GLN A 38 -8.45 -6.41 -6.70
N GLY A 39 -7.58 -6.06 -5.74
CA GLY A 39 -7.50 -6.73 -4.44
C GLY A 39 -6.06 -7.00 -4.01
N LEU A 40 -5.90 -7.87 -3.00
CA LEU A 40 -4.59 -8.32 -2.53
C LEU A 40 -4.09 -9.47 -3.39
N VAL A 41 -2.89 -9.35 -3.95
CA VAL A 41 -2.24 -10.34 -4.81
C VAL A 41 -0.99 -10.86 -4.12
N ASP A 42 -0.83 -12.19 -4.08
CA ASP A 42 0.45 -12.82 -3.82
C ASP A 42 1.23 -12.93 -5.14
N VAL A 43 2.33 -12.18 -5.23
CA VAL A 43 3.17 -12.09 -6.43
C VAL A 43 4.01 -13.36 -6.64
N GLU A 44 4.29 -14.12 -5.57
CA GLU A 44 4.98 -15.41 -5.70
C GLU A 44 4.05 -16.49 -6.26
N ALA A 45 2.78 -16.48 -5.84
CA ALA A 45 1.77 -17.43 -6.29
C ALA A 45 1.00 -16.99 -7.55
N PHE A 46 1.16 -15.74 -7.99
CA PHE A 46 0.39 -15.13 -9.08
C PHE A 46 -1.14 -15.27 -8.87
N ALA A 47 -1.59 -15.10 -7.64
CA ALA A 47 -2.98 -15.34 -7.24
C ALA A 47 -3.51 -14.29 -6.27
N PHE A 48 -4.84 -14.07 -6.29
CA PHE A 48 -5.50 -13.23 -5.30
C PHE A 48 -5.62 -13.92 -3.95
N VAL A 49 -5.42 -13.15 -2.88
CA VAL A 49 -5.51 -13.61 -1.49
C VAL A 49 -6.81 -13.07 -0.88
N PRO A 50 -7.64 -13.92 -0.23
CA PRO A 50 -8.80 -13.47 0.52
C PRO A 50 -8.40 -12.47 1.62
N LEU A 51 -9.12 -11.36 1.72
CA LEU A 51 -8.90 -10.35 2.76
C LEU A 51 -9.57 -10.70 4.09
N TRP A 52 -10.61 -11.53 4.04
CA TRP A 52 -11.48 -11.81 5.16
C TRP A 52 -11.55 -13.31 5.39
N GLU A 53 -11.48 -13.72 6.65
CA GLU A 53 -11.84 -15.07 7.04
C GLU A 53 -13.37 -15.22 6.99
N SER A 54 -13.82 -16.43 6.67
CA SER A 54 -15.23 -16.76 6.73
C SER A 54 -15.63 -16.84 8.20
N VAL A 55 -16.54 -15.96 8.63
CA VAL A 55 -17.18 -16.08 9.95
C VAL A 55 -18.25 -17.17 9.80
N GLU A 56 -18.08 -18.30 10.47
CA GLU A 56 -19.17 -19.28 10.70
C GLU A 56 -20.23 -18.73 11.66
#